data_AF-A0A831PLA1-F1
#
_entry.id   AF-A0A831PLA1-F1
#
_cell.length_a   1.000
_cell.length_b   1.000
_cell.length_c   1.000
_cell.angle_alpha   90.00
_cell.angle_beta   90.00
_cell.angle_gamma   90.00
#
_symmetry.space_group_name_H-M   'P 1'
#
loop_
_entity.id
_entity.type
_entity.pdbx_description
1 polymer ?
#
loop_
_entity_poly.entity_id
_entity_poly.type
_entity_poly.pdbx_seq_one_letter_code
_entity_poly.pdbx_strand_id
1 'polypeptide(L)'
;MKNTILLLACLLLTGTLVQAQRKSNKQEKGDTLVTSSLVNGLKFRSIGPAWASGRIADFAVNPDNPKEYYVAVASGNVWKTTNNGTTWTPIFDNYGAYSIGVVTMDPNNHNVIWVGTGENNHQRALGYGDGVYKSVDGGKSFKNMGLKESRQIGGIVIDPRNSDVIFVAAEGSAWGSGGDRGLYKSTDGGKTWNKVLEISEHTGVNNVVMDPSNPDILYATTEQRRRTHFTKIGGGPESAVYKSTDNGETWRKIMKGLPGVHIGGMGIDVSPVNPNYVYLIVEAAEGKGGFFRSTDKGESWEKMSNHHSSGQYYNEIFCDPVDVDKIYSVETYTHFTTDGGKTWTRLNLRNRHVDDHALWIDPADTDHLIIGGDGG
;
A
#
# COMPACT_ATOMS: atom_id res chain seq x y z
N MET A 1 36.13 -57.96 -73.99
CA MET A 1 36.17 -56.85 -74.97
C MET A 1 35.03 -55.92 -74.62
N LYS A 2 35.32 -54.80 -73.96
CA LYS A 2 35.58 -53.47 -74.55
C LYS A 2 34.34 -52.83 -75.20
N ASN A 3 33.89 -51.77 -74.52
CA ASN A 3 33.50 -50.45 -75.03
C ASN A 3 32.20 -50.30 -75.84
N THR A 4 31.27 -49.45 -75.34
CA THR A 4 30.86 -48.13 -75.91
C THR A 4 29.75 -47.53 -75.02
N ILE A 5 29.96 -46.47 -74.22
CA ILE A 5 29.91 -45.00 -74.47
C ILE A 5 28.54 -44.46 -74.94
N LEU A 6 27.91 -43.61 -74.11
CA LEU A 6 27.38 -42.22 -74.35
C LEU A 6 26.25 -41.90 -73.33
N LEU A 7 26.43 -41.02 -72.33
CA LEU A 7 26.21 -39.55 -72.32
C LEU A 7 24.77 -39.10 -72.68
N LEU A 8 23.94 -38.73 -71.68
CA LEU A 8 23.49 -37.34 -71.42
C LEU A 8 22.38 -37.26 -70.34
N ALA A 9 22.58 -36.32 -69.42
CA ALA A 9 21.62 -35.34 -68.90
C ALA A 9 20.42 -35.73 -68.01
N CYS A 10 20.12 -34.75 -67.16
CA CYS A 10 18.88 -34.45 -66.42
C CYS A 10 18.79 -34.93 -64.97
N LEU A 11 18.83 -33.90 -64.10
CA LEU A 11 18.28 -33.85 -62.75
C LEU A 11 17.10 -34.80 -62.57
N LEU A 12 17.07 -35.49 -61.44
CA LEU A 12 15.84 -35.64 -60.66
C LEU A 12 16.22 -35.90 -59.19
N LEU A 13 15.82 -34.95 -58.35
CA LEU A 13 15.59 -35.19 -56.93
C LEU A 13 14.61 -36.36 -56.79
N THR A 14 15.01 -37.40 -56.06
CA THR A 14 14.09 -38.27 -55.33
C THR A 14 14.69 -38.38 -53.93
N GLY A 15 14.27 -37.54 -52.98
CA GLY A 15 12.94 -37.67 -52.39
C GLY A 15 12.89 -38.93 -51.54
N THR A 16 13.78 -39.04 -50.53
CA THR A 16 13.56 -40.00 -49.45
C THR A 16 12.33 -39.53 -48.68
N LEU A 17 11.18 -40.06 -49.10
CA LEU A 17 9.96 -40.11 -48.31
C LEU A 17 10.29 -40.92 -47.04
N VAL A 18 10.85 -40.25 -46.03
CA VAL A 18 10.61 -40.64 -44.65
C VAL A 18 9.15 -40.33 -44.42
N GLN A 19 8.33 -41.34 -44.68
CA GLN A 19 6.97 -41.41 -44.22
C GLN A 19 7.04 -41.58 -42.70
N ALA A 20 7.43 -40.50 -42.01
CA ALA A 20 7.15 -40.35 -40.61
C ALA A 20 5.63 -40.37 -40.52
N GLN A 21 5.09 -41.52 -40.12
CA GLN A 21 3.71 -41.61 -39.68
C GLN A 21 3.52 -40.47 -38.68
N ARG A 22 2.84 -39.41 -39.10
CA ARG A 22 2.13 -38.54 -38.17
C ARG A 22 1.17 -39.48 -37.47
N LYS A 23 1.60 -40.08 -36.35
CA LYS A 23 0.66 -40.47 -35.31
C LYS A 23 -0.11 -39.20 -35.03
N SER A 24 -1.31 -39.11 -35.58
CA SER A 24 -2.31 -38.23 -35.01
C SER A 24 -2.36 -38.63 -33.55
N ASN A 25 -1.85 -37.80 -32.65
CA ASN A 25 -2.30 -37.85 -31.27
C ASN A 25 -3.79 -37.54 -31.35
N LYS A 26 -4.59 -38.58 -31.60
CA LYS A 26 -5.97 -38.62 -31.15
C LYS A 26 -5.81 -38.62 -29.65
N GLN A 27 -5.81 -37.42 -29.09
CA GLN A 27 -6.03 -37.20 -27.68
C GLN A 27 -7.36 -37.91 -27.42
N GLU A 28 -7.31 -39.08 -26.79
CA GLU A 28 -8.50 -39.70 -26.25
C GLU A 28 -9.11 -38.62 -25.36
N LYS A 29 -10.24 -38.07 -25.80
CA LYS A 29 -11.14 -37.35 -24.90
C LYS A 29 -11.59 -38.40 -23.91
N GLY A 30 -10.83 -38.59 -22.84
CA GLY A 30 -11.33 -39.31 -21.68
C GLY A 30 -12.65 -38.65 -21.33
N ASP A 31 -13.72 -39.43 -21.35
CA ASP A 31 -15.03 -39.00 -20.87
C ASP A 31 -14.82 -38.51 -19.45
N THR A 32 -14.71 -37.20 -19.31
CA THR A 32 -14.53 -36.56 -18.03
C THR A 32 -15.90 -36.64 -17.37
N LEU A 33 -16.04 -37.53 -16.40
CA LEU A 33 -17.27 -37.72 -15.60
C LEU A 33 -17.79 -36.38 -15.03
N VAL A 34 -16.91 -35.39 -14.90
CA VAL A 34 -17.23 -34.01 -14.54
C VAL A 34 -17.17 -33.12 -15.78
N THR A 35 -18.34 -32.70 -16.26
CA THR A 35 -18.48 -31.71 -17.33
C THR A 35 -18.83 -30.34 -16.74
N SER A 36 -18.53 -29.25 -17.45
CA SER A 36 -18.89 -27.88 -16.99
C SER A 36 -20.38 -27.73 -16.70
N SER A 37 -21.25 -28.42 -17.45
CA SER A 37 -22.70 -28.44 -17.21
C SER A 37 -23.08 -29.10 -15.89
N LEU A 38 -22.33 -30.12 -15.43
CA LEU A 38 -22.58 -30.80 -14.15
C LEU A 38 -22.31 -29.90 -12.94
N VAL A 39 -21.33 -28.99 -13.06
CA VAL A 39 -20.86 -28.17 -11.94
C VAL A 39 -21.27 -26.69 -12.01
N ASN A 40 -21.95 -26.25 -13.09
CA ASN A 40 -22.30 -24.83 -13.27
C ASN A 40 -23.21 -24.29 -12.14
N GLY A 41 -23.99 -25.17 -11.51
CA GLY A 41 -24.90 -24.81 -10.42
C GLY A 41 -24.22 -24.71 -9.06
N LEU A 42 -22.95 -25.13 -8.94
CA LEU A 42 -22.21 -25.03 -7.70
C LEU A 42 -21.75 -23.58 -7.49
N LYS A 43 -22.02 -23.06 -6.29
CA LYS A 43 -21.57 -21.73 -5.88
C LYS A 43 -20.54 -21.88 -4.76
N PHE A 44 -19.47 -21.11 -4.87
CA PHE A 44 -18.58 -20.92 -3.71
C PHE A 44 -19.35 -20.22 -2.60
N ARG A 45 -19.13 -20.66 -1.36
CA ARG A 45 -19.60 -19.99 -0.16
C ARG A 45 -18.42 -19.77 0.78
N SER A 46 -18.34 -18.60 1.38
CA SER A 46 -17.43 -18.39 2.49
C SER A 46 -17.89 -19.22 3.68
N ILE A 47 -16.95 -19.90 4.35
CA ILE A 47 -17.19 -20.58 5.63
C ILE A 47 -16.69 -19.74 6.82
N GLY A 48 -16.21 -18.52 6.56
CA GLY A 48 -15.58 -17.64 7.53
C GLY A 48 -14.17 -18.09 7.95
N PRO A 49 -13.40 -17.21 8.61
CA PRO A 49 -12.17 -17.61 9.28
C PRO A 49 -12.51 -18.48 10.50
N ALA A 50 -11.77 -19.57 10.70
CA ALA A 50 -11.89 -20.38 11.92
C ALA A 50 -11.19 -19.74 13.12
N TRP A 51 -10.24 -18.82 12.87
CA TRP A 51 -9.49 -18.08 13.89
C TRP A 51 -9.04 -16.71 13.38
N ALA A 52 -7.96 -16.67 12.56
CA ALA A 52 -7.44 -15.43 11.97
C ALA A 52 -7.90 -15.28 10.52
N SER A 53 -8.25 -14.06 10.09
CA SER A 53 -8.68 -13.76 8.72
C SER A 53 -7.57 -13.22 7.82
N GLY A 54 -6.47 -12.72 8.39
CA GLY A 54 -5.31 -12.23 7.65
C GLY A 54 -5.06 -10.73 7.85
N ARG A 55 -3.93 -10.25 7.31
CA ARG A 55 -3.43 -8.90 7.54
C ARG A 55 -4.34 -7.82 6.97
N ILE A 56 -4.85 -6.99 7.87
CA ILE A 56 -5.48 -5.73 7.52
C ILE A 56 -4.42 -4.66 7.36
N ALA A 57 -4.42 -3.99 6.21
CA ALA A 57 -3.44 -2.95 5.88
C ALA A 57 -3.98 -1.54 6.14
N ASP A 58 -5.28 -1.30 5.98
CA ASP A 58 -5.87 0.03 6.11
C ASP A 58 -7.40 -0.02 6.26
N PHE A 59 -7.99 1.06 6.76
CA PHE A 59 -9.43 1.25 6.92
C PHE A 59 -9.89 2.58 6.36
N ALA A 60 -11.09 2.59 5.77
CA ALA A 60 -11.84 3.82 5.50
C ALA A 60 -13.19 3.77 6.21
N VAL A 61 -13.30 4.48 7.33
CA VAL A 61 -14.53 4.54 8.14
C VAL A 61 -15.38 5.73 7.73
N ASN A 62 -16.68 5.51 7.51
CA ASN A 62 -17.60 6.60 7.18
C ASN A 62 -17.82 7.50 8.41
N PRO A 63 -17.47 8.80 8.36
CA PRO A 63 -17.59 9.68 9.52
C PRO A 63 -19.05 9.99 9.88
N ASP A 64 -20.00 9.86 8.95
CA ASP A 64 -21.43 10.05 9.21
C ASP A 64 -22.08 8.79 9.82
N ASN A 65 -21.45 7.63 9.63
CA ASN A 65 -21.96 6.33 10.09
C ASN A 65 -20.80 5.34 10.33
N PRO A 66 -20.19 5.33 11.53
CA PRO A 66 -19.05 4.45 11.82
C PRO A 66 -19.32 2.94 11.71
N LYS A 67 -20.58 2.52 11.54
CA LYS A 67 -20.95 1.12 11.27
C LYS A 67 -20.68 0.71 9.83
N GLU A 68 -20.46 1.67 8.94
CA GLU A 68 -20.10 1.46 7.53
C GLU A 68 -18.62 1.81 7.32
N TYR A 69 -17.85 0.82 6.91
CA TYR A 69 -16.44 1.01 6.61
C TYR A 69 -15.90 -0.03 5.63
N TYR A 70 -14.76 0.31 5.06
CA TYR A 70 -14.03 -0.49 4.09
C TYR A 70 -12.71 -0.94 4.72
N VAL A 71 -12.27 -2.14 4.34
CA VAL A 71 -11.04 -2.75 4.83
C VAL A 71 -10.17 -3.13 3.65
N ALA A 72 -8.93 -2.63 3.63
CA ALA A 72 -7.88 -3.09 2.72
C ALA A 72 -7.17 -4.31 3.33
N VAL A 73 -7.11 -5.41 2.59
CA VAL A 73 -6.45 -6.64 3.05
C VAL A 73 -5.19 -6.88 2.21
N ALA A 74 -4.05 -7.07 2.87
CA ALA A 74 -2.74 -7.18 2.23
C ALA A 74 -2.67 -8.31 1.20
N SER A 75 -3.50 -9.35 1.35
CA SER A 75 -3.62 -10.48 0.43
C SER A 75 -5.06 -11.00 0.36
N GLY A 76 -6.03 -10.10 0.23
CA GLY A 76 -7.44 -10.50 0.29
C GLY A 76 -8.45 -9.48 -0.23
N ASN A 77 -8.08 -8.61 -1.18
CA ASN A 77 -8.96 -7.60 -1.78
C ASN A 77 -9.47 -6.55 -0.78
N VAL A 78 -10.54 -5.85 -1.17
CA VAL A 78 -11.26 -4.87 -0.33
C VAL A 78 -12.59 -5.47 0.10
N TRP A 79 -12.90 -5.31 1.38
CA TRP A 79 -14.16 -5.72 1.99
C TRP A 79 -14.93 -4.53 2.52
N LYS A 80 -16.26 -4.60 2.49
CA LYS A 80 -17.16 -3.59 3.05
C LYS A 80 -18.04 -4.22 4.12
N THR A 81 -18.26 -3.49 5.20
CA THR A 81 -19.33 -3.74 6.16
C THR A 81 -20.28 -2.55 6.25
N THR A 82 -21.52 -2.80 6.66
CA THR A 82 -22.54 -1.78 6.95
C THR A 82 -23.19 -2.00 8.31
N ASN A 83 -22.70 -2.98 9.07
CA ASN A 83 -23.24 -3.42 10.35
C ASN A 83 -22.12 -3.69 11.36
N ASN A 84 -21.14 -2.79 11.38
CA ASN A 84 -20.07 -2.76 12.37
C ASN A 84 -19.25 -4.06 12.42
N GLY A 85 -18.88 -4.59 11.27
CA GLY A 85 -18.04 -5.78 11.16
C GLY A 85 -18.74 -7.11 11.44
N THR A 86 -20.05 -7.11 11.69
CA THR A 86 -20.83 -8.35 11.89
C THR A 86 -20.84 -9.21 10.63
N THR A 87 -21.00 -8.59 9.46
CA THR A 87 -20.93 -9.25 8.16
C THR A 87 -20.11 -8.42 7.16
N TRP A 88 -19.51 -9.11 6.20
CA TRP A 88 -18.58 -8.55 5.24
C TRP A 88 -18.98 -8.93 3.81
N THR A 89 -18.91 -7.94 2.90
CA THR A 89 -19.13 -8.13 1.47
C THR A 89 -17.80 -7.87 0.75
N PRO A 90 -17.27 -8.81 -0.04
CA PRO A 90 -16.12 -8.53 -0.89
C PRO A 90 -16.58 -7.63 -2.04
N ILE A 91 -15.85 -6.55 -2.29
CA ILE A 91 -16.23 -5.54 -3.28
C ILE A 91 -15.21 -5.39 -4.42
N PHE A 92 -14.09 -6.11 -4.35
CA PHE A 92 -12.96 -5.95 -5.27
C PHE A 92 -12.50 -7.26 -5.96
N ASP A 93 -13.28 -8.33 -5.87
CA ASP A 93 -12.91 -9.67 -6.40
C ASP A 93 -12.75 -9.76 -7.92
N ASN A 94 -13.24 -8.77 -8.67
CA ASN A 94 -13.25 -8.77 -10.14
C ASN A 94 -12.21 -7.82 -10.77
N TYR A 95 -11.24 -7.34 -9.99
CA TYR A 95 -10.20 -6.39 -10.45
C TYR A 95 -8.80 -7.02 -10.41
N GLY A 96 -7.80 -6.28 -10.91
CA GLY A 96 -6.52 -6.87 -11.32
C GLY A 96 -5.57 -7.29 -10.20
N ALA A 97 -5.61 -6.62 -9.04
CA ALA A 97 -4.71 -6.90 -7.92
C ALA A 97 -5.46 -7.44 -6.70
N TYR A 98 -4.89 -8.49 -6.09
CA TYR A 98 -5.45 -9.09 -4.87
C TYR A 98 -4.86 -8.50 -3.57
N SER A 99 -3.69 -7.88 -3.69
CA SER A 99 -2.98 -7.24 -2.59
C SER A 99 -3.37 -5.78 -2.53
N ILE A 100 -3.85 -5.31 -1.38
CA ILE A 100 -4.29 -3.92 -1.18
C ILE A 100 -3.50 -3.34 -0.01
N GLY A 101 -2.94 -2.15 -0.21
CA GLY A 101 -2.21 -1.42 0.83
C GLY A 101 -3.00 -0.26 1.42
N VAL A 102 -3.87 0.39 0.63
CA VAL A 102 -4.53 1.65 1.03
C VAL A 102 -5.99 1.65 0.61
N VAL A 103 -6.86 2.15 1.48
CA VAL A 103 -8.25 2.50 1.13
C VAL A 103 -8.61 3.85 1.75
N THR A 104 -9.09 4.78 0.91
CA THR A 104 -9.41 6.14 1.34
C THR A 104 -10.81 6.52 0.87
N MET A 105 -11.54 7.21 1.74
CA MET A 105 -12.83 7.79 1.43
C MET A 105 -12.69 9.28 1.11
N ASP A 106 -13.42 9.74 0.11
CA ASP A 106 -13.47 11.17 -0.22
C ASP A 106 -14.18 11.96 0.89
N PRO A 107 -13.56 13.02 1.44
CA PRO A 107 -14.13 13.79 2.55
C PRO A 107 -15.40 14.58 2.18
N ASN A 108 -15.66 14.82 0.88
CA ASN A 108 -16.84 15.54 0.42
C ASN A 108 -17.94 14.61 -0.13
N ASN A 109 -17.62 13.33 -0.37
CA ASN A 109 -18.59 12.36 -0.87
C ASN A 109 -18.18 10.93 -0.47
N HIS A 110 -18.76 10.44 0.63
CA HIS A 110 -18.47 9.13 1.20
C HIS A 110 -18.84 7.91 0.31
N ASN A 111 -19.43 8.12 -0.88
CA ASN A 111 -19.59 7.08 -1.90
C ASN A 111 -18.38 6.95 -2.84
N VAL A 112 -17.48 7.94 -2.84
CA VAL A 112 -16.25 7.92 -3.63
C VAL A 112 -15.15 7.28 -2.80
N ILE A 113 -14.68 6.12 -3.26
CA ILE A 113 -13.65 5.32 -2.59
C ILE A 113 -12.45 5.18 -3.51
N TRP A 114 -11.28 5.47 -2.97
CA TRP A 114 -9.99 5.25 -3.60
C TRP A 114 -9.31 4.03 -3.01
N VAL A 115 -8.70 3.22 -3.86
CA VAL A 115 -8.00 1.99 -3.47
C VAL A 115 -6.60 2.02 -4.07
N GLY A 116 -5.59 1.94 -3.20
CA GLY A 116 -4.19 1.76 -3.58
C GLY A 116 -3.81 0.29 -3.51
N THR A 117 -3.39 -0.27 -4.64
CA THR A 117 -3.06 -1.70 -4.72
C THR A 117 -1.58 -1.97 -4.43
N GLY A 118 -1.31 -3.17 -3.94
CA GLY A 118 0.00 -3.64 -3.45
C GLY A 118 0.25 -3.19 -2.03
N GLU A 119 0.50 -4.15 -1.13
CA GLU A 119 0.83 -3.85 0.25
C GLU A 119 2.13 -3.01 0.32
N ASN A 120 2.11 -1.94 1.11
CA ASN A 120 3.20 -0.99 1.30
C ASN A 120 4.29 -1.50 2.27
N ASN A 121 4.16 -2.74 2.74
CA ASN A 121 5.22 -3.39 3.50
C ASN A 121 6.46 -3.63 2.66
N HIS A 122 7.55 -4.01 3.34
CA HIS A 122 8.80 -4.36 2.69
C HIS A 122 9.18 -5.81 3.00
N GLN A 123 8.23 -6.73 3.01
CA GLN A 123 8.41 -8.15 3.35
C GLN A 123 8.96 -9.02 2.20
N ARG A 124 9.34 -10.27 2.48
CA ARG A 124 9.72 -11.26 1.45
C ARG A 124 8.49 -11.82 0.73
N ALA A 125 7.42 -12.10 1.48
CA ALA A 125 6.11 -12.36 0.91
C ALA A 125 5.43 -11.00 0.74
N LEU A 126 5.56 -10.44 -0.47
CA LEU A 126 5.05 -9.11 -0.79
C LEU A 126 4.13 -9.20 -2.01
N GLY A 127 2.84 -8.94 -1.80
CA GLY A 127 1.87 -8.79 -2.88
C GLY A 127 2.17 -7.52 -3.70
N TYR A 128 2.04 -7.61 -5.02
CA TYR A 128 2.13 -6.45 -5.89
C TYR A 128 0.75 -6.01 -6.36
N GLY A 129 0.61 -4.71 -6.54
CA GLY A 129 -0.53 -4.05 -7.14
C GLY A 129 -0.34 -3.75 -8.61
N ASP A 130 -1.39 -3.19 -9.19
CA ASP A 130 -1.47 -2.67 -10.55
C ASP A 130 -2.05 -1.24 -10.60
N GLY A 131 -1.78 -0.46 -9.55
CA GLY A 131 -2.01 0.98 -9.48
C GLY A 131 -3.14 1.40 -8.54
N VAL A 132 -3.82 2.48 -8.89
CA VAL A 132 -4.91 3.06 -8.09
C VAL A 132 -6.26 2.86 -8.75
N TYR A 133 -7.29 2.64 -7.95
CA TYR A 133 -8.67 2.48 -8.40
C TYR A 133 -9.58 3.49 -7.74
N LYS A 134 -10.64 3.89 -8.47
CA LYS A 134 -11.69 4.77 -7.97
C LYS A 134 -13.05 4.09 -8.14
N SER A 135 -13.84 4.09 -7.08
CA SER A 135 -15.28 3.87 -7.11
C SER A 135 -15.99 5.20 -6.89
N VAL A 136 -17.16 5.36 -7.52
CA VAL A 136 -18.05 6.53 -7.31
C VAL A 136 -19.45 6.10 -6.84
N ASP A 137 -19.61 4.82 -6.48
CA ASP A 137 -20.88 4.17 -6.19
C ASP A 137 -20.84 3.32 -4.90
N GLY A 138 -19.94 3.68 -3.98
CA GLY A 138 -19.80 3.02 -2.67
C GLY A 138 -19.19 1.62 -2.76
N GLY A 139 -18.31 1.40 -3.75
CA GLY A 139 -17.60 0.15 -3.97
C GLY A 139 -18.33 -0.88 -4.83
N LYS A 140 -19.41 -0.52 -5.53
CA LYS A 140 -20.11 -1.47 -6.43
C LYS A 140 -19.33 -1.70 -7.71
N SER A 141 -18.68 -0.65 -8.22
CA SER A 141 -17.78 -0.72 -9.37
C SER A 141 -16.53 0.12 -9.15
N PHE A 142 -15.42 -0.31 -9.75
CA PHE A 142 -14.14 0.39 -9.71
C PHE A 142 -13.59 0.58 -11.12
N LYS A 143 -12.86 1.68 -11.30
CA LYS A 143 -12.08 1.97 -12.49
C LYS A 143 -10.61 2.10 -12.10
N ASN A 144 -9.71 1.41 -12.81
CA ASN A 144 -8.27 1.63 -12.67
C ASN A 144 -7.93 3.02 -13.24
N MET A 145 -7.29 3.85 -12.41
CA MET A 145 -6.98 5.25 -12.68
C MET A 145 -5.50 5.48 -13.00
N GLY A 146 -4.68 4.44 -13.16
CA GLY A 146 -3.26 4.55 -13.55
C GLY A 146 -2.29 4.19 -12.42
N LEU A 147 -1.03 4.62 -12.58
CA LEU A 147 0.11 4.27 -11.70
C LEU A 147 0.37 2.75 -11.64
N LYS A 148 0.17 2.07 -12.77
CA LYS A 148 0.15 0.60 -12.85
C LYS A 148 1.50 -0.05 -12.53
N GLU A 149 2.59 0.68 -12.73
CA GLU A 149 3.94 0.21 -12.46
C GLU A 149 4.47 0.70 -11.10
N SER A 150 3.63 1.30 -10.25
CA SER A 150 4.02 1.60 -8.87
C SER A 150 4.25 0.32 -8.08
N ARG A 151 3.43 -0.71 -8.34
CA ARG A 151 3.38 -2.00 -7.63
C ARG A 151 3.03 -1.91 -6.14
N GLN A 152 3.37 -0.83 -5.44
CA GLN A 152 2.99 -0.56 -4.06
C GLN A 152 2.55 0.89 -3.96
N ILE A 153 1.36 1.11 -3.42
CA ILE A 153 0.85 2.44 -3.08
C ILE A 153 0.97 2.58 -1.57
N GLY A 154 1.72 3.59 -1.13
CA GLY A 154 1.99 3.84 0.29
C GLY A 154 0.93 4.69 0.99
N GLY A 155 0.23 5.55 0.23
CA GLY A 155 -0.81 6.41 0.78
C GLY A 155 -1.58 7.17 -0.30
N ILE A 156 -2.81 7.56 0.03
CA ILE A 156 -3.67 8.41 -0.81
C ILE A 156 -4.26 9.49 0.08
N VAL A 157 -4.15 10.76 -0.33
CA VAL A 157 -4.78 11.89 0.36
C VAL A 157 -5.56 12.72 -0.64
N ILE A 158 -6.76 13.15 -0.23
CA ILE A 158 -7.69 13.93 -1.04
C ILE A 158 -7.82 15.31 -0.41
N ASP A 159 -7.69 16.37 -1.20
CA ASP A 159 -7.88 17.74 -0.71
C ASP A 159 -9.35 17.95 -0.30
N PRO A 160 -9.65 18.29 0.97
CA PRO A 160 -11.02 18.47 1.42
C PRO A 160 -11.72 19.67 0.77
N ARG A 161 -10.98 20.58 0.14
CA ARG A 161 -11.57 21.73 -0.58
C ARG A 161 -12.02 21.36 -1.98
N ASN A 162 -11.43 20.30 -2.57
CA ASN A 162 -11.71 19.85 -3.93
C ASN A 162 -11.35 18.37 -4.13
N SER A 163 -12.38 17.54 -4.23
CA SER A 163 -12.28 16.09 -4.49
C SER A 163 -11.56 15.67 -5.78
N ASP A 164 -11.33 16.61 -6.72
CA ASP A 164 -10.53 16.34 -7.91
C ASP A 164 -9.02 16.48 -7.68
N VAL A 165 -8.61 17.04 -6.54
CA VAL A 165 -7.21 17.17 -6.13
C VAL A 165 -6.83 16.00 -5.23
N ILE A 166 -6.03 15.08 -5.76
CA ILE A 166 -5.61 13.84 -5.08
C ILE A 166 -4.09 13.71 -5.13
N PHE A 167 -3.50 13.28 -4.02
CA PHE A 167 -2.09 12.90 -3.93
C PHE A 167 -1.96 11.39 -3.72
N VAL A 168 -1.03 10.76 -4.44
CA VAL A 168 -0.73 9.33 -4.30
C VAL A 168 0.76 9.16 -4.03
N ALA A 169 1.08 8.66 -2.84
CA ALA A 169 2.41 8.22 -2.47
C ALA A 169 2.67 6.86 -3.13
N ALA A 170 3.56 6.86 -4.11
CA ALA A 170 3.87 5.70 -4.94
C ALA A 170 5.30 5.22 -4.60
N GLU A 171 5.37 4.11 -3.88
CA GLU A 171 6.62 3.66 -3.26
C GLU A 171 7.53 2.90 -4.24
N GLY A 172 6.92 2.31 -5.27
CA GLY A 172 7.64 1.51 -6.26
C GLY A 172 7.89 0.07 -5.83
N SER A 173 8.21 -0.74 -6.85
CA SER A 173 8.54 -2.16 -6.69
C SER A 173 9.76 -2.40 -5.81
N ALA A 174 9.59 -3.08 -4.67
CA ALA A 174 10.72 -3.53 -3.86
C ALA A 174 11.73 -4.39 -4.67
N TRP A 175 11.30 -5.02 -5.79
CA TRP A 175 12.09 -6.00 -6.54
C TRP A 175 12.77 -5.48 -7.82
N GLY A 176 12.51 -4.25 -8.26
CA GLY A 176 13.04 -3.75 -9.55
C GLY A 176 12.95 -2.23 -9.72
N SER A 177 13.87 -1.62 -10.48
CA SER A 177 14.02 -0.14 -10.57
C SER A 177 12.90 0.56 -11.30
N GLY A 178 12.82 1.88 -11.13
CA GLY A 178 11.98 2.75 -11.95
C GLY A 178 10.49 2.56 -11.68
N GLY A 179 9.69 2.32 -12.73
CA GLY A 179 8.24 2.28 -12.62
C GLY A 179 7.64 3.61 -12.15
N ASP A 180 6.44 3.55 -11.59
CA ASP A 180 5.73 4.75 -11.13
C ASP A 180 6.14 5.13 -9.70
N ARG A 181 7.43 5.34 -9.44
CA ARG A 181 7.95 5.84 -8.14
C ARG A 181 7.77 7.35 -7.99
N GLY A 182 7.44 7.79 -6.78
CA GLY A 182 7.40 9.20 -6.39
C GLY A 182 6.08 9.62 -5.74
N LEU A 183 5.85 10.92 -5.61
CA LEU A 183 4.54 11.47 -5.27
C LEU A 183 3.85 11.98 -6.53
N TYR A 184 2.61 11.59 -6.73
CA TYR A 184 1.80 12.04 -7.85
C TYR A 184 0.64 12.90 -7.37
N LYS A 185 0.35 13.97 -8.11
CA LYS A 185 -0.80 14.85 -7.92
C LYS A 185 -1.72 14.73 -9.13
N SER A 186 -3.02 14.61 -8.88
CA SER A 186 -4.07 14.84 -9.88
C SER A 186 -4.83 16.10 -9.53
N THR A 187 -5.38 16.78 -10.54
CA THR A 187 -6.30 17.92 -10.39
C THR A 187 -7.59 17.74 -11.22
N ASP A 188 -7.82 16.53 -11.73
CA ASP A 188 -8.94 16.20 -12.61
C ASP A 188 -9.68 14.92 -12.17
N GLY A 189 -9.56 14.58 -10.89
CA GLY A 189 -10.21 13.42 -10.29
C GLY A 189 -9.50 12.09 -10.59
N GLY A 190 -8.20 12.16 -10.87
CA GLY A 190 -7.29 11.05 -11.18
C GLY A 190 -7.32 10.56 -12.61
N LYS A 191 -7.83 11.37 -13.56
CA LYS A 191 -7.77 11.03 -15.00
C LYS A 191 -6.34 11.20 -15.52
N THR A 192 -5.62 12.18 -15.01
CA THR A 192 -4.19 12.40 -15.26
C THR A 192 -3.43 12.57 -13.95
N TRP A 193 -2.14 12.23 -14.00
CA TRP A 193 -1.23 12.27 -12.85
C TRP A 193 0.05 13.01 -13.21
N ASN A 194 0.40 14.00 -12.41
CA ASN A 194 1.66 14.74 -12.50
C ASN A 194 2.58 14.28 -11.37
N LYS A 195 3.81 13.88 -11.69
CA LYS A 195 4.81 13.54 -10.67
C LYS A 195 5.34 14.84 -10.07
N VAL A 196 5.09 15.07 -8.78
CA VAL A 196 5.44 16.30 -8.05
C VAL A 196 6.62 16.15 -7.10
N LEU A 197 6.99 14.91 -6.75
CA LEU A 197 8.22 14.61 -6.01
C LEU A 197 8.86 13.34 -6.58
N GLU A 198 10.10 13.48 -7.05
CA GLU A 198 10.92 12.39 -7.58
C GLU A 198 12.28 12.40 -6.89
N ILE A 199 12.74 11.23 -6.44
CA ILE A 199 14.05 11.09 -5.78
C ILE A 199 15.02 10.35 -6.69
N SER A 200 14.76 9.06 -6.94
CA SER A 200 15.59 8.21 -7.80
C SER A 200 14.81 6.97 -8.24
N GLU A 201 15.39 6.17 -9.13
CA GLU A 201 14.82 4.89 -9.54
C GLU A 201 14.79 3.82 -8.41
N HIS A 202 15.42 4.10 -7.26
CA HIS A 202 15.50 3.24 -6.08
C HIS A 202 14.69 3.75 -4.88
N THR A 203 14.14 4.96 -4.96
CA THR A 203 13.55 5.65 -3.80
C THR A 203 12.19 6.23 -4.18
N GLY A 204 11.14 5.73 -3.53
CA GLY A 204 9.77 6.18 -3.69
C GLY A 204 9.27 6.96 -2.47
N VAL A 205 7.99 7.33 -2.50
CA VAL A 205 7.31 8.01 -1.40
C VAL A 205 6.42 6.98 -0.71
N ASN A 206 6.64 6.77 0.59
CA ASN A 206 5.91 5.77 1.37
C ASN A 206 4.73 6.38 2.15
N ASN A 207 4.83 7.65 2.58
CA ASN A 207 3.70 8.37 3.20
C ASN A 207 3.49 9.73 2.54
N VAL A 208 2.23 10.15 2.54
CA VAL A 208 1.81 11.54 2.31
C VAL A 208 0.73 11.87 3.34
N VAL A 209 0.90 12.98 4.07
CA VAL A 209 -0.09 13.48 5.03
C VAL A 209 -0.31 14.97 4.83
N MET A 210 -1.51 15.43 5.14
CA MET A 210 -1.95 16.81 4.92
C MET A 210 -2.24 17.48 6.25
N ASP A 211 -1.86 18.74 6.38
CA ASP A 211 -2.23 19.54 7.55
C ASP A 211 -3.75 19.77 7.54
N PRO A 212 -4.48 19.32 8.58
CA PRO A 212 -5.94 19.37 8.61
C PRO A 212 -6.50 20.80 8.71
N SER A 213 -5.67 21.78 9.09
CA SER A 213 -6.04 23.21 9.10
C SER A 213 -5.72 23.95 7.81
N ASN A 214 -4.79 23.43 7.01
CA ASN A 214 -4.36 24.06 5.77
C ASN A 214 -3.89 23.03 4.73
N PRO A 215 -4.76 22.63 3.79
CA PRO A 215 -4.42 21.68 2.72
C PRO A 215 -3.33 22.10 1.74
N ASP A 216 -2.79 23.33 1.83
CA ASP A 216 -1.59 23.72 1.08
C ASP A 216 -0.31 23.21 1.75
N ILE A 217 -0.37 22.81 3.02
CA ILE A 217 0.75 22.23 3.75
C ILE A 217 0.61 20.71 3.71
N LEU A 218 1.59 20.07 3.08
CA LEU A 218 1.69 18.61 3.02
C LEU A 218 3.07 18.16 3.47
N TYR A 219 3.12 16.94 3.99
CA TYR A 219 4.36 16.26 4.35
C TYR A 219 4.45 14.94 3.61
N ALA A 220 5.66 14.56 3.25
CA ALA A 220 5.92 13.29 2.59
C ALA A 220 7.20 12.67 3.15
N THR A 221 7.22 11.36 3.30
CA THR A 221 8.44 10.61 3.63
C THR A 221 8.86 9.78 2.43
N THR A 222 10.17 9.67 2.22
CA THR A 222 10.73 8.83 1.15
C THR A 222 11.50 7.67 1.75
N GLU A 223 11.34 6.48 1.16
CA GLU A 223 12.07 5.29 1.57
C GLU A 223 12.90 4.76 0.40
N GLN A 224 14.22 4.75 0.59
CA GLN A 224 15.13 4.05 -0.29
C GLN A 224 15.08 2.56 0.01
N ARG A 225 14.43 1.80 -0.87
CA ARG A 225 14.13 0.40 -0.57
C ARG A 225 14.34 -0.57 -1.72
N ARG A 226 14.93 -1.74 -1.43
CA ARG A 226 15.17 -2.84 -2.37
C ARG A 226 15.14 -4.21 -1.72
N ARG A 227 14.76 -5.22 -2.50
CA ARG A 227 14.94 -6.64 -2.22
C ARG A 227 15.64 -7.37 -3.34
N THR A 228 16.46 -8.32 -2.91
CA THR A 228 16.94 -9.44 -3.71
C THR A 228 16.50 -10.74 -3.05
N HIS A 229 16.79 -11.88 -3.68
CA HIS A 229 16.47 -13.20 -3.15
C HIS A 229 17.04 -13.47 -1.73
N PHE A 230 18.06 -12.73 -1.31
CA PHE A 230 18.79 -12.96 -0.04
C PHE A 230 19.06 -11.69 0.78
N THR A 231 18.78 -10.49 0.27
CA THR A 231 19.06 -9.23 0.97
C THR A 231 17.89 -8.25 0.87
N LYS A 232 17.75 -7.45 1.93
CA LYS A 232 16.88 -6.26 1.99
C LYS A 232 17.76 -5.03 2.17
N ILE A 233 17.45 -3.95 1.46
CA ILE A 233 17.94 -2.60 1.71
C ILE A 233 16.72 -1.80 2.13
N GLY A 234 16.50 -1.53 3.42
CA GLY A 234 15.32 -0.83 3.95
C GLY A 234 15.62 0.59 4.41
N GLY A 235 16.49 1.29 3.70
CA GLY A 235 16.99 2.59 4.07
C GLY A 235 18.28 2.95 3.36
N GLY A 236 18.61 4.24 3.40
CA GLY A 236 19.80 4.76 2.75
C GLY A 236 19.85 6.28 2.73
N PRO A 237 20.85 6.87 2.05
CA PRO A 237 21.06 8.32 2.05
C PRO A 237 19.98 9.12 1.30
N GLU A 238 19.13 8.47 0.52
CA GLU A 238 18.06 9.14 -0.26
C GLU A 238 16.74 9.25 0.50
N SER A 239 16.56 8.46 1.58
CA SER A 239 15.41 8.57 2.47
C SER A 239 15.42 9.92 3.20
N ALA A 240 14.28 10.59 3.27
CA ALA A 240 14.14 11.91 3.89
C ALA A 240 12.65 12.26 4.18
N VAL A 241 12.46 13.30 4.99
CA VAL A 241 11.17 13.95 5.21
C VAL A 241 11.11 15.24 4.40
N TYR A 242 10.02 15.46 3.69
CA TYR A 242 9.76 16.62 2.85
C TYR A 242 8.51 17.35 3.31
N LYS A 243 8.48 18.65 3.03
CA LYS A 243 7.34 19.53 3.25
C LYS A 243 7.06 20.38 2.01
N SER A 244 5.79 20.51 1.68
CA SER A 244 5.25 21.51 0.77
C SER A 244 4.44 22.54 1.55
N THR A 245 4.35 23.76 1.04
CA THR A 245 3.51 24.85 1.57
C THR A 245 2.70 25.53 0.46
N ASP A 246 2.57 24.87 -0.68
CA ASP A 246 1.94 25.37 -1.91
C ASP A 246 1.11 24.26 -2.59
N ASN A 247 0.43 23.44 -1.79
CA ASN A 247 -0.42 22.34 -2.26
C ASN A 247 0.36 21.33 -3.13
N GLY A 248 1.59 21.02 -2.72
CA GLY A 248 2.41 19.99 -3.34
C GLY A 248 3.05 20.38 -4.67
N GLU A 249 3.03 21.66 -5.06
CA GLU A 249 3.71 22.14 -6.27
C GLU A 249 5.24 22.14 -6.08
N THR A 250 5.73 22.52 -4.90
CA THR A 250 7.15 22.44 -4.54
C THR A 250 7.39 21.77 -3.20
N TRP A 251 8.55 21.12 -3.07
CA TRP A 251 8.92 20.32 -1.90
C TRP A 251 10.34 20.64 -1.45
N ARG A 252 10.55 20.75 -0.13
CA ARG A 252 11.88 20.88 0.48
C ARG A 252 12.09 19.85 1.57
N LYS A 253 13.34 19.43 1.77
CA LYS A 253 13.73 18.57 2.89
C LYS A 253 13.60 19.32 4.21
N ILE A 254 13.08 18.66 5.22
CA ILE A 254 12.91 19.18 6.59
C ILE A 254 13.60 18.27 7.61
N MET A 255 14.93 18.19 7.52
CA MET A 255 15.74 17.21 8.27
C MET A 255 16.38 17.76 9.55
N LYS A 256 16.13 19.02 9.91
CA LYS A 256 16.79 19.67 11.03
C LYS A 256 16.41 18.99 12.36
N GLY A 257 17.38 18.39 13.04
CA GLY A 257 17.17 17.66 14.29
C GLY A 257 16.94 16.15 14.12
N LEU A 258 16.82 15.67 12.88
CA LEU A 258 16.77 14.23 12.56
C LEU A 258 18.19 13.64 12.44
N PRO A 259 18.33 12.29 12.50
CA PRO A 259 19.63 11.63 12.36
C PRO A 259 20.33 11.97 11.03
N GLY A 260 21.63 12.28 11.09
CA GLY A 260 22.48 12.50 9.90
C GLY A 260 23.09 11.22 9.30
N VAL A 261 22.65 10.05 9.76
CA VAL A 261 23.06 8.73 9.24
C VAL A 261 22.03 8.23 8.22
N HIS A 262 22.25 7.05 7.63
CA HIS A 262 21.22 6.44 6.79
C HIS A 262 19.93 6.21 7.58
N ILE A 263 18.81 6.67 7.03
CA ILE A 263 17.47 6.48 7.59
C ILE A 263 16.66 5.51 6.72
N GLY A 264 15.78 4.75 7.38
CA GLY A 264 14.96 3.70 6.80
C GLY A 264 13.50 4.09 6.71
N GLY A 265 12.63 3.11 6.93
CA GLY A 265 11.20 3.32 7.01
C GLY A 265 10.84 4.38 8.06
N MET A 266 9.86 5.19 7.73
CA MET A 266 9.37 6.29 8.56
C MET A 266 7.85 6.27 8.59
N GLY A 267 7.30 6.74 9.69
CA GLY A 267 5.88 7.08 9.86
C GLY A 267 5.75 8.52 10.25
N ILE A 268 4.77 9.22 9.68
CA ILE A 268 4.51 10.63 9.94
C ILE A 268 3.02 10.84 10.16
N ASP A 269 2.67 11.68 11.12
CA ASP A 269 1.29 12.14 11.29
C ASP A 269 1.26 13.56 11.85
N VAL A 270 0.19 14.29 11.53
CA VAL A 270 -0.04 15.69 11.94
C VAL A 270 -1.17 15.69 12.96
N SER A 271 -0.93 16.31 14.12
CA SER A 271 -1.98 16.36 15.14
C SER A 271 -3.20 17.15 14.62
N PRO A 272 -4.40 16.56 14.62
CA PRO A 272 -5.62 17.27 14.27
C PRO A 272 -6.02 18.31 15.33
N VAL A 273 -5.53 18.15 16.57
CA VAL A 273 -5.76 19.08 17.69
C VAL A 273 -4.95 20.36 17.51
N ASN A 274 -3.68 20.23 17.12
CA ASN A 274 -2.80 21.37 16.89
C ASN A 274 -1.80 21.07 15.77
N PRO A 275 -2.02 21.57 14.55
CA PRO A 275 -1.17 21.23 13.40
C PRO A 275 0.27 21.77 13.45
N ASN A 276 0.64 22.55 14.47
CA ASN A 276 2.06 22.82 14.74
C ASN A 276 2.81 21.57 15.20
N TYR A 277 2.09 20.59 15.76
CA TYR A 277 2.62 19.32 16.23
C TYR A 277 2.59 18.31 15.09
N VAL A 278 3.79 17.92 14.66
CA VAL A 278 3.99 16.84 13.69
C VAL A 278 4.84 15.79 14.38
N TYR A 279 4.41 14.54 14.29
CA TYR A 279 5.08 13.40 14.91
C TYR A 279 5.72 12.53 13.85
N LEU A 280 6.85 11.93 14.20
CA LEU A 280 7.62 11.09 13.28
C LEU A 280 8.24 9.92 14.04
N ILE A 281 8.06 8.71 13.54
CA ILE A 281 8.79 7.51 13.96
C ILE A 281 9.80 7.15 12.87
N VAL A 282 11.07 6.90 13.24
CA VAL A 282 12.17 6.76 12.29
C VAL A 282 13.02 5.54 12.60
N GLU A 283 13.14 4.61 11.64
CA GLU A 283 14.23 3.64 11.61
C GLU A 283 15.51 4.33 11.13
N ALA A 284 16.64 4.13 11.80
CA ALA A 284 17.92 4.67 11.35
C ALA A 284 19.10 3.77 11.74
N ALA A 285 20.16 3.86 10.95
CA ALA A 285 21.42 3.17 11.22
C ALA A 285 22.04 3.57 12.56
N GLU A 286 23.01 2.78 13.04
CA GLU A 286 23.81 3.09 14.23
C GLU A 286 22.99 3.30 15.52
N GLY A 287 21.79 2.71 15.59
CA GLY A 287 20.87 2.88 16.72
C GLY A 287 20.38 4.31 16.90
N LYS A 288 20.41 5.14 15.84
CA LYS A 288 19.99 6.54 15.88
C LYS A 288 18.50 6.76 15.61
N GLY A 289 17.75 5.69 15.35
CA GLY A 289 16.30 5.72 15.20
C GLY A 289 15.59 6.18 16.48
N GLY A 290 14.29 6.43 16.39
CA GLY A 290 13.48 6.84 17.53
C GLY A 290 12.21 7.57 17.12
N PHE A 291 11.57 8.15 18.13
CA PHE A 291 10.37 8.96 17.98
C PHE A 291 10.72 10.43 18.15
N PHE A 292 10.22 11.24 17.22
CA PHE A 292 10.53 12.65 17.09
C PHE A 292 9.24 13.45 17.04
N ARG A 293 9.32 14.69 17.53
CA ARG A 293 8.23 15.65 17.51
C ARG A 293 8.75 16.98 16.99
N SER A 294 7.97 17.60 16.12
CA SER A 294 8.08 19.01 15.79
C SER A 294 6.97 19.79 16.48
N THR A 295 7.25 21.04 16.85
CA THR A 295 6.26 22.01 17.37
C THR A 295 6.17 23.25 16.48
N ASP A 296 6.77 23.21 15.30
CA ASP A 296 6.91 24.29 14.34
C ASP A 296 6.54 23.84 12.92
N LYS A 297 5.55 22.94 12.78
CA LYS A 297 5.09 22.40 11.48
C LYS A 297 6.21 21.70 10.70
N GLY A 298 7.05 20.92 11.38
CA GLY A 298 8.14 20.15 10.79
C GLY A 298 9.39 20.96 10.43
N GLU A 299 9.52 22.25 10.76
CA GLU A 299 10.76 23.00 10.44
C GLU A 299 11.96 22.53 11.28
N SER A 300 11.72 22.02 12.49
CA SER A 300 12.71 21.35 13.31
C SER A 300 12.11 20.23 14.17
N TRP A 301 12.95 19.25 14.49
CA TRP A 301 12.57 18.03 15.19
C TRP A 301 13.35 17.88 16.50
N GLU A 302 12.64 17.46 17.54
CA GLU A 302 13.19 17.06 18.83
C GLU A 302 13.03 15.55 18.99
N LYS A 303 14.10 14.84 19.38
CA LYS A 303 14.00 13.42 19.71
C LYS A 303 13.36 13.26 21.09
N MET A 304 12.20 12.62 21.14
CA MET A 304 11.43 12.46 22.38
C MET A 304 11.85 11.19 23.13
N SER A 305 12.12 10.11 22.41
CA SER A 305 12.59 8.85 22.98
C SER A 305 13.29 7.96 21.93
N ASN A 306 13.86 6.85 22.39
CA ASN A 306 14.42 5.81 21.51
C ASN A 306 13.34 4.84 20.97
N HIS A 307 12.06 5.05 21.26
CA HIS A 307 10.99 4.19 20.77
C HIS A 307 10.92 4.27 19.24
N HIS A 308 11.02 3.13 18.60
CA HIS A 308 10.87 2.96 17.15
C HIS A 308 10.50 1.50 16.90
N SER A 309 9.93 1.23 15.72
CA SER A 309 9.64 -0.13 15.29
C SER A 309 10.37 -0.45 13.97
N SER A 310 10.07 -1.61 13.41
CA SER A 310 10.74 -2.11 12.21
C SER A 310 10.23 -1.39 10.96
N GLY A 311 11.16 -0.68 10.29
CA GLY A 311 11.05 -0.13 8.93
C GLY A 311 10.25 -0.97 7.93
N GLN A 312 10.37 -2.28 8.09
CA GLN A 312 9.82 -3.27 7.17
C GLN A 312 8.31 -3.47 7.21
N TYR A 313 7.71 -3.24 8.37
CA TYR A 313 6.36 -3.71 8.70
C TYR A 313 5.55 -2.70 9.50
N TYR A 314 6.23 -1.89 10.29
CA TYR A 314 5.63 -1.14 11.38
C TYR A 314 6.32 0.21 11.44
N ASN A 315 5.72 1.23 10.83
CA ASN A 315 6.06 2.64 11.07
C ASN A 315 4.82 3.49 10.86
N GLU A 316 3.70 3.08 11.41
CA GLU A 316 2.49 3.87 11.33
C GLU A 316 2.19 4.39 12.72
N ILE A 317 1.96 5.69 12.78
CA ILE A 317 1.63 6.41 14.00
C ILE A 317 0.34 7.16 13.76
N PHE A 318 -0.47 7.27 14.81
CA PHE A 318 -1.79 7.86 14.73
C PHE A 318 -1.96 8.82 15.90
N CYS A 319 -2.15 10.09 15.59
CA CYS A 319 -2.44 11.13 16.57
C CYS A 319 -3.88 10.95 17.08
N ASP A 320 -4.05 11.10 18.39
CA ASP A 320 -5.38 11.17 18.98
C ASP A 320 -6.11 12.46 18.50
N PRO A 321 -7.42 12.38 18.18
CA PRO A 321 -8.18 13.51 17.66
C PRO A 321 -8.53 14.58 18.71
N VAL A 322 -8.29 14.31 20.00
CA VAL A 322 -8.67 15.20 21.11
C VAL A 322 -7.46 15.60 21.96
N ASP A 323 -6.46 14.73 22.13
CA ASP A 323 -5.25 14.99 22.91
C ASP A 323 -3.98 15.07 22.03
N VAL A 324 -3.40 16.27 21.96
CA VAL A 324 -2.18 16.54 21.16
C VAL A 324 -0.98 15.69 21.58
N ASP A 325 -0.89 15.28 22.84
CA ASP A 325 0.24 14.52 23.39
C ASP A 325 -0.02 13.00 23.39
N LYS A 326 -1.20 12.56 22.93
CA LYS A 326 -1.56 11.14 22.80
C LYS A 326 -1.38 10.65 21.38
N ILE A 327 -0.53 9.65 21.22
CA ILE A 327 -0.15 9.08 19.92
C ILE A 327 -0.07 7.56 20.08
N TYR A 328 -0.60 6.83 19.11
CA TYR A 328 -0.45 5.38 19.00
C TYR A 328 0.65 5.05 17.98
N SER A 329 1.42 4.02 18.28
CA SER A 329 2.41 3.40 17.38
C SER A 329 1.94 1.97 17.15
N VAL A 330 1.50 1.66 15.92
CA VAL A 330 1.11 0.28 15.58
C VAL A 330 2.34 -0.52 15.18
N GLU A 331 2.45 -1.70 15.75
CA GLU A 331 3.60 -2.59 15.61
C GLU A 331 3.23 -4.00 16.08
N THR A 332 4.21 -4.91 16.23
CA THR A 332 3.95 -6.24 16.85
C THR A 332 3.11 -6.14 18.12
N TYR A 333 3.35 -5.13 18.95
CA TYR A 333 2.45 -4.78 20.03
C TYR A 333 2.18 -3.29 19.99
N THR A 334 0.96 -2.86 19.66
CA THR A 334 0.63 -1.44 19.69
C THR A 334 1.03 -0.80 21.03
N HIS A 335 1.75 0.31 20.96
CA HIS A 335 2.03 1.18 22.11
C HIS A 335 1.30 2.50 21.94
N PHE A 336 1.09 3.20 23.05
CA PHE A 336 0.64 4.58 23.03
C PHE A 336 1.47 5.41 24.01
N THR A 337 1.54 6.70 23.74
CA THR A 337 2.09 7.74 24.63
C THR A 337 0.97 8.70 25.02
N THR A 338 1.13 9.42 26.14
CA THR A 338 0.26 10.53 26.56
C THR A 338 1.11 11.72 27.02
N ASP A 339 2.38 11.76 26.62
CA ASP A 339 3.36 12.79 27.00
C ASP A 339 4.18 13.28 25.78
N GLY A 340 3.59 13.15 24.60
CA GLY A 340 4.19 13.58 23.33
C GLY A 340 5.35 12.67 22.88
N GLY A 341 5.38 11.42 23.32
CA GLY A 341 6.35 10.39 22.89
C GLY A 341 7.58 10.25 23.76
N LYS A 342 7.59 10.81 24.97
CA LYS A 342 8.70 10.64 25.94
C LYS A 342 8.66 9.26 26.58
N THR A 343 7.46 8.79 26.93
CA THR A 343 7.24 7.45 27.47
C THR A 343 6.14 6.73 26.70
N TRP A 344 6.23 5.40 26.68
CA TRP A 344 5.35 4.53 25.89
C TRP A 344 4.80 3.41 26.75
N THR A 345 3.49 3.20 26.64
CA THR A 345 2.73 2.16 27.32
C THR A 345 2.20 1.18 26.29
N ARG A 346 2.42 -0.11 26.52
CA ARG A 346 1.87 -1.16 25.65
C ARG A 346 0.37 -1.26 25.81
N LEU A 347 -0.36 -1.25 24.71
CA LEU A 347 -1.81 -1.49 24.70
C LEU A 347 -2.10 -2.96 25.03
N ASN A 348 -3.20 -3.20 25.74
CA ASN A 348 -3.60 -4.55 26.11
C ASN A 348 -3.93 -5.40 24.86
N LEU A 349 -3.59 -6.69 24.92
CA LEU A 349 -3.80 -7.68 23.85
C LEU A 349 -4.85 -8.73 24.20
N ARG A 350 -5.57 -8.54 25.30
CA ARG A 350 -6.61 -9.47 25.73
C ARG A 350 -7.62 -9.66 24.59
N ASN A 351 -7.76 -10.91 24.14
CA ASN A 351 -8.70 -11.34 23.09
C ASN A 351 -8.39 -10.88 21.66
N ARG A 352 -7.17 -10.43 21.34
CA ARG A 352 -6.79 -10.05 19.97
C ARG A 352 -5.43 -10.63 19.57
N HIS A 353 -5.20 -10.71 18.26
CA HIS A 353 -3.88 -11.06 17.71
C HIS A 353 -2.91 -9.88 17.89
N VAL A 354 -1.63 -10.16 17.66
CA VAL A 354 -0.52 -9.19 17.66
C VAL A 354 -0.27 -8.72 16.22
N ASP A 355 0.82 -7.99 15.97
CA ASP A 355 1.18 -7.53 14.62
C ASP A 355 0.11 -6.63 14.02
N ASP A 356 -0.05 -5.47 14.66
CA ASP A 356 -1.00 -4.42 14.31
C ASP A 356 -0.44 -3.54 13.20
N HIS A 357 -1.29 -3.20 12.23
CA HIS A 357 -0.94 -2.58 10.95
C HIS A 357 -1.89 -1.46 10.54
N ALA A 358 -2.99 -1.25 11.26
CA ALA A 358 -3.90 -0.15 10.98
C ALA A 358 -4.65 0.20 12.27
N LEU A 359 -4.90 1.49 12.48
CA LEU A 359 -5.69 1.99 13.59
C LEU A 359 -6.65 3.07 13.09
N TRP A 360 -7.89 2.99 13.56
CA TRP A 360 -8.82 4.10 13.49
C TRP A 360 -9.26 4.47 14.90
N ILE A 361 -9.28 5.77 15.16
CA ILE A 361 -9.72 6.37 16.43
C ILE A 361 -11.00 7.14 16.14
N ASP A 362 -12.07 6.84 16.88
CA ASP A 362 -13.32 7.58 16.72
C ASP A 362 -13.14 9.03 17.20
N PRO A 363 -13.31 10.04 16.32
CA PRO A 363 -13.13 11.44 16.70
C PRO A 363 -14.18 11.95 17.68
N ALA A 364 -15.31 11.24 17.84
CA ALA A 364 -16.34 11.57 18.83
C ALA A 364 -16.16 10.83 20.16
N ASP A 365 -15.40 9.74 20.19
CA ASP A 365 -15.14 8.90 21.37
C ASP A 365 -13.77 8.21 21.27
N THR A 366 -12.72 8.83 21.80
CA THR A 366 -11.34 8.32 21.66
C THR A 366 -11.05 7.05 22.44
N ASP A 367 -12.02 6.50 23.18
CA ASP A 367 -11.97 5.16 23.77
C ASP A 367 -12.46 4.07 22.80
N HIS A 368 -13.14 4.46 21.72
CA HIS A 368 -13.57 3.60 20.63
C HIS A 368 -12.49 3.55 19.54
N LEU A 369 -11.84 2.38 19.46
CA LEU A 369 -10.75 2.10 18.51
C LEU A 369 -11.11 0.91 17.63
N ILE A 370 -10.71 0.98 16.36
CA ILE A 370 -10.65 -0.19 15.47
C ILE A 370 -9.16 -0.45 15.19
N ILE A 371 -8.70 -1.68 15.43
CA ILE A 371 -7.34 -2.10 15.14
C ILE A 371 -7.39 -3.24 14.14
N GLY A 372 -6.57 -3.14 13.10
CA GLY A 372 -6.35 -4.18 12.11
C GLY A 372 -4.93 -4.71 12.25
N GLY A 373 -4.77 -6.04 12.15
CA GLY A 373 -3.46 -6.69 12.21
C GLY A 373 -3.45 -8.00 11.45
N ASP A 374 -2.42 -8.82 11.65
CA ASP A 374 -2.29 -10.14 10.99
C ASP A 374 -3.43 -11.13 11.38
N GLY A 375 -4.13 -10.84 12.48
CA GLY A 375 -5.28 -11.61 12.95
C GLY A 375 -6.60 -11.33 12.23
N GLY A 376 -6.74 -10.20 11.55
CA GLY A 376 -8.01 -9.72 11.00
C GLY A 376 -8.51 -8.43 11.61
#